data_AF-A0A2V3W7M3-F1
#
_entry.id   AF-A0A2V3W7M3-F1
#
_cell.length_a   1.000
_cell.length_b   1.000
_cell.length_c   1.000
_cell.angle_alpha   90.00
_cell.angle_beta   90.00
_cell.angle_gamma   90.00
#
_symmetry.space_group_name_H-M   'P 1'
#
loop_
_entity.id
_entity.type
_entity.pdbx_description
1 polymer ?
#
loop_
_entity_poly.entity_id
_entity_poly.type
_entity_poly.pdbx_seq_one_letter_code
_entity_poly.pdbx_strand_id
1 'polypeptide(L)'
;MLRQIRSKDKSPNSNVTKLKRSKNEGNVAWCERVMQAIRAADKKNTYILLLGGSDTMAFRLRVAQSHLREDMLPSFWSEAMLLALQDDNPLQSTDAIYVPLIQPEGPAFSPRNNGVVARPLRDFDNPDCYPNIALIALPVAQSIVLNYVEKFRKSRSTLDALEHVVRWLAYAWGAGNIANPLYENYGLPSACMLETAFAAANLDITPGLESRVSCPEAIWVAARFWQSYFKEFKSGNELVGRYWTPHEYLIDEPKRNMQG
;
A
#
# COMPACT_ATOMS: atom_id res chain seq x y z
N MET A 1 -18.03 -3.75 -9.21
CA MET A 1 -19.02 -2.66 -9.32
C MET A 1 -18.49 -1.45 -8.54
N LEU A 2 -18.40 -0.30 -9.21
CA LEU A 2 -17.57 0.87 -8.88
C LEU A 2 -17.81 1.45 -7.47
N ARG A 3 -16.72 1.59 -6.69
CA ARG A 3 -16.71 1.90 -5.24
C ARG A 3 -16.89 3.37 -4.91
N GLN A 4 -16.44 4.27 -5.78
CA GLN A 4 -16.67 5.71 -5.61
C GLN A 4 -18.17 6.03 -5.52
N ILE A 5 -18.99 5.30 -6.29
CA ILE A 5 -20.45 5.44 -6.33
C ILE A 5 -21.10 5.13 -4.96
N ARG A 6 -20.49 4.29 -4.11
CA ARG A 6 -21.03 3.95 -2.78
C ARG A 6 -20.66 4.96 -1.71
N SER A 7 -19.69 5.84 -1.97
CA SER A 7 -19.40 6.92 -1.03
C SER A 7 -20.49 7.99 -1.08
N LYS A 8 -20.76 8.60 0.09
CA LYS A 8 -21.61 9.78 0.20
C LYS A 8 -20.88 11.05 -0.29
N ASP A 9 -19.56 11.01 -0.39
CA ASP A 9 -18.71 12.14 -0.72
C ASP A 9 -18.59 12.34 -2.23
N LYS A 10 -18.95 13.54 -2.71
CA LYS A 10 -18.91 13.89 -4.14
C LYS A 10 -17.60 14.57 -4.58
N SER A 11 -16.82 15.06 -3.61
CA SER A 11 -15.54 15.70 -3.85
C SER A 11 -14.41 14.91 -3.18
N PRO A 12 -13.18 14.97 -3.72
CA PRO A 12 -12.06 14.33 -3.08
C PRO A 12 -11.71 15.00 -1.74
N ASN A 13 -11.18 14.19 -0.82
CA ASN A 13 -10.68 14.60 0.48
C ASN A 13 -9.64 15.73 0.34
N SER A 14 -9.97 16.90 0.91
CA SER A 14 -9.14 18.10 0.90
C SER A 14 -7.84 17.94 1.68
N ASN A 15 -7.74 16.96 2.58
CA ASN A 15 -6.54 16.69 3.36
C ASN A 15 -5.55 15.74 2.66
N VAL A 16 -5.95 15.14 1.53
CA VAL A 16 -5.08 14.32 0.68
C VAL A 16 -4.66 15.15 -0.53
N THR A 17 -3.53 15.84 -0.40
CA THR A 17 -3.08 16.84 -1.39
C THR A 17 -1.78 16.45 -2.07
N LYS A 18 -1.55 17.01 -3.26
CA LYS A 18 -0.34 16.73 -4.04
C LYS A 18 0.86 17.43 -3.39
N LEU A 19 1.96 16.71 -3.21
CA LEU A 19 3.25 17.30 -2.79
C LEU A 19 4.34 16.87 -3.76
N LYS A 20 4.72 17.77 -4.67
CA LYS A 20 5.74 17.49 -5.67
C LYS A 20 7.09 17.17 -5.01
N ARG A 21 7.82 16.20 -5.57
CA ARG A 21 9.22 15.93 -5.20
C ARG A 21 10.11 17.11 -5.57
N SER A 22 11.03 17.47 -4.67
CA SER A 22 12.12 18.39 -4.95
C SER A 22 13.12 17.77 -5.93
N LYS A 23 13.98 18.59 -6.55
CA LYS A 23 15.01 18.10 -7.47
C LYS A 23 15.97 17.17 -6.71
N ASN A 24 16.23 15.98 -7.27
CA ASN A 24 17.08 14.94 -6.67
C ASN A 24 16.62 14.44 -5.30
N GLU A 25 15.33 14.58 -4.97
CA GLU A 25 14.76 14.06 -3.73
C GLU A 25 14.41 12.57 -3.87
N GLY A 26 15.04 11.73 -3.04
CA GLY A 26 14.70 10.32 -2.88
C GLY A 26 13.34 10.12 -2.17
N ASN A 27 12.83 8.89 -2.19
CA ASN A 27 11.54 8.57 -1.58
C ASN A 27 11.54 8.70 -0.07
N VAL A 28 12.65 8.38 0.59
CA VAL A 28 12.82 8.53 2.05
C VAL A 28 12.75 10.02 2.42
N ALA A 29 13.55 10.86 1.75
CA ALA A 29 13.57 12.31 2.00
C ALA A 29 12.19 12.95 1.74
N TRP A 30 11.49 12.52 0.68
CA TRP A 30 10.12 12.95 0.42
C TRP A 30 9.17 12.55 1.56
N CYS A 31 9.25 11.31 2.06
CA CYS A 31 8.43 10.86 3.19
C CYS A 31 8.73 11.63 4.48
N GLU A 32 10.00 11.96 4.75
CA GLU A 32 10.38 12.79 5.91
C GLU A 32 9.71 14.16 5.85
N ARG A 33 9.75 14.82 4.68
CA ARG A 33 9.10 16.11 4.46
C ARG A 33 7.59 16.03 4.59
N VAL A 34 6.98 14.95 4.08
CA VAL A 34 5.54 14.71 4.27
C VAL A 34 5.21 14.52 5.74
N MET A 35 5.98 13.71 6.47
CA MET A 35 5.77 13.51 7.89
C MET A 35 5.90 14.83 8.65
N GLN A 36 6.89 15.67 8.36
CA GLN A 36 6.99 17.00 8.98
C GLN A 36 5.74 17.86 8.70
N ALA A 37 5.19 17.77 7.48
CA ALA A 37 3.98 18.50 7.11
C ALA A 37 2.67 17.93 7.74
N ILE A 38 2.65 16.66 8.12
CA ILE A 38 1.45 15.98 8.69
C ILE A 38 1.55 15.81 10.21
N ARG A 39 2.74 15.68 10.80
CA ARG A 39 3.01 15.41 12.24
C ARG A 39 2.56 16.54 13.18
N ALA A 40 1.96 17.61 12.67
CA ALA A 40 1.33 18.66 13.48
C ALA A 40 0.06 18.18 14.23
N ALA A 41 -0.46 16.98 13.95
CA ALA A 41 -1.65 16.42 14.60
C ALA A 41 -1.38 15.04 15.24
N ASP A 42 -1.04 15.04 16.53
CA ASP A 42 -1.14 13.93 17.50
C ASP A 42 -0.32 12.64 17.25
N LYS A 43 0.21 12.04 18.33
CA LYS A 43 1.08 10.85 18.32
C LYS A 43 0.33 9.53 18.08
N LYS A 44 -0.91 9.56 17.61
CA LYS A 44 -1.82 8.39 17.53
C LYS A 44 -2.20 8.03 16.10
N ASN A 45 -1.28 8.22 15.17
CA ASN A 45 -1.49 7.86 13.76
C ASN A 45 -0.66 6.65 13.35
N THR A 46 -1.19 5.92 12.39
CA THR A 46 -0.50 4.83 11.69
C THR A 46 -0.34 5.22 10.24
N TYR A 47 0.81 4.89 9.65
CA TYR A 47 1.19 5.39 8.34
C TYR A 47 1.23 4.26 7.31
N ILE A 48 0.45 4.42 6.24
CA ILE A 48 0.51 3.56 5.06
C ILE A 48 1.26 4.31 3.96
N LEU A 49 2.25 3.65 3.40
CA LEU A 49 2.96 4.07 2.20
C LEU A 49 2.41 3.30 1.00
N LEU A 50 1.98 4.00 -0.04
CA LEU A 50 1.67 3.43 -1.35
C LEU A 50 2.80 3.78 -2.31
N LEU A 51 3.25 2.79 -3.07
CA LEU A 51 4.27 2.97 -4.12
C LEU A 51 3.70 2.48 -5.45
N GLY A 52 4.07 3.16 -6.53
CA GLY A 52 3.85 2.68 -7.88
C GLY A 52 5.17 2.47 -8.59
N GLY A 53 5.48 1.20 -8.87
CA GLY A 53 6.67 0.80 -9.60
C GLY A 53 6.58 1.08 -11.10
N SER A 54 7.74 1.22 -11.73
CA SER A 54 7.91 1.46 -13.16
C SER A 54 8.14 0.18 -14.00
N ASP A 55 8.53 -0.92 -13.36
CA ASP A 55 8.82 -2.20 -14.03
C ASP A 55 7.57 -2.90 -14.59
N THR A 56 7.78 -3.93 -15.43
CA THR A 56 6.70 -4.69 -16.07
C THR A 56 5.76 -5.36 -15.06
N MET A 57 6.27 -5.89 -13.95
CA MET A 57 5.45 -6.54 -12.94
C MET A 57 4.53 -5.50 -12.30
N ALA A 58 5.09 -4.38 -11.83
CA ALA A 58 4.34 -3.27 -11.24
C ALA A 58 3.29 -2.71 -12.21
N PHE A 59 3.61 -2.57 -13.50
CA PHE A 59 2.65 -2.17 -14.52
C PHE A 59 1.47 -3.15 -14.63
N ARG A 60 1.72 -4.46 -14.69
CA ARG A 60 0.65 -5.49 -14.73
C ARG A 60 -0.23 -5.44 -13.49
N LEU A 61 0.34 -5.25 -12.30
CA LEU A 61 -0.42 -5.07 -11.06
C LEU A 61 -1.31 -3.82 -11.10
N ARG A 62 -0.79 -2.72 -11.66
CA ARG A 62 -1.54 -1.47 -11.83
C ARG A 62 -2.69 -1.61 -12.81
N VAL A 63 -2.47 -2.30 -13.94
CA VAL A 63 -3.52 -2.63 -14.92
C VAL A 63 -4.62 -3.49 -14.31
N ALA A 64 -4.26 -4.52 -13.53
CA ALA A 64 -5.24 -5.41 -12.90
C ALA A 64 -6.25 -4.65 -12.02
N GLN A 65 -5.84 -3.54 -11.40
CA GLN A 65 -6.66 -2.74 -10.52
C GLN A 65 -7.57 -1.73 -11.25
N SER A 66 -7.48 -1.61 -12.58
CA SER A 66 -8.18 -0.57 -13.36
C SER A 66 -9.70 -0.60 -13.21
N HIS A 67 -10.29 -1.79 -13.05
CA HIS A 67 -11.73 -1.99 -12.90
C HIS A 67 -12.31 -1.41 -11.59
N LEU A 68 -11.46 -0.98 -10.66
CA LEU A 68 -11.89 -0.27 -9.45
C LEU A 68 -12.09 1.23 -9.70
N ARG A 69 -11.63 1.73 -10.85
CA ARG A 69 -11.69 3.13 -11.24
C ARG A 69 -12.77 3.35 -12.30
N GLU A 70 -13.41 4.51 -12.26
CA GLU A 70 -14.44 4.89 -13.24
C GLU A 70 -13.86 5.11 -14.64
N ASP A 71 -12.61 5.56 -14.72
CA ASP A 71 -11.91 5.83 -15.99
C ASP A 71 -11.28 4.59 -16.63
N MET A 72 -11.33 3.43 -15.96
CA MET A 72 -10.67 2.19 -16.39
C MET A 72 -9.17 2.33 -16.68
N LEU A 73 -8.53 3.41 -16.21
CA LEU A 73 -7.09 3.58 -16.35
C LEU A 73 -6.37 2.68 -15.33
N PRO A 74 -5.10 2.30 -15.58
CA PRO A 74 -4.32 1.60 -14.58
C PRO A 74 -4.25 2.38 -13.26
N SER A 75 -4.18 1.67 -12.14
CA SER A 75 -3.88 2.30 -10.84
C SER A 75 -2.53 3.02 -10.89
N PHE A 76 -2.35 4.03 -10.04
CA PHE A 76 -1.02 4.59 -9.82
C PHE A 76 -0.15 3.72 -8.90
N TRP A 77 -0.73 2.72 -8.24
CA TRP A 77 -0.15 2.02 -7.10
C TRP A 77 0.00 0.52 -7.37
N SER A 78 1.20 -0.01 -7.17
CA SER A 78 1.50 -1.44 -7.25
C SER A 78 1.72 -2.07 -5.87
N GLU A 79 2.10 -1.27 -4.87
CA GLU A 79 2.47 -1.74 -3.54
C GLU A 79 1.81 -0.90 -2.45
N ALA A 80 1.56 -1.55 -1.30
CA ALA A 80 1.08 -0.91 -0.08
C ALA A 80 1.88 -1.46 1.10
N MET A 81 2.34 -0.58 2.00
CA MET A 81 3.24 -0.94 3.10
C MET A 81 2.86 -0.19 4.37
N LEU A 82 3.06 -0.83 5.52
CA LEU A 82 2.98 -0.19 6.83
C LEU A 82 4.35 0.36 7.21
N LEU A 83 4.45 1.64 7.58
CA LEU A 83 5.69 2.17 8.15
C LEU A 83 5.70 1.92 9.67
N ALA A 84 6.70 1.21 10.18
CA ALA A 84 6.89 0.91 11.60
C ALA A 84 7.75 1.98 12.28
N LEU A 85 7.15 3.16 12.48
CA LEU A 85 7.85 4.31 13.07
C LEU A 85 8.22 4.04 14.53
N GLN A 86 9.41 4.48 14.91
CA GLN A 86 9.84 4.55 16.31
C GLN A 86 10.24 6.00 16.61
N ASP A 87 9.95 6.48 17.82
CA ASP A 87 10.07 7.90 18.16
C ASP A 87 11.48 8.47 17.92
N ASP A 88 12.51 7.65 18.11
CA ASP A 88 13.92 8.08 18.04
C ASP A 88 14.65 7.64 16.75
N ASN A 89 13.99 6.92 15.85
CA ASN A 89 14.66 6.37 14.67
C ASN A 89 14.55 7.31 13.45
N PRO A 90 15.66 7.53 12.72
CA PRO A 90 15.60 8.24 11.46
C PRO A 90 14.80 7.43 10.43
N LEU A 91 14.09 8.10 9.53
CA LEU A 91 13.12 7.43 8.66
C LEU A 91 13.76 6.40 7.72
N GLN A 92 15.01 6.64 7.30
CA GLN A 92 15.81 5.69 6.52
C GLN A 92 15.96 4.30 7.18
N SER A 93 15.88 4.23 8.51
CA SER A 93 15.99 3.00 9.30
C SER A 93 14.64 2.44 9.73
N THR A 94 13.55 3.15 9.43
CA THR A 94 12.19 2.67 9.66
C THR A 94 11.93 1.46 8.77
N ASP A 95 11.36 0.41 9.33
CA ASP A 95 10.93 -0.73 8.56
C ASP A 95 9.62 -0.44 7.82
N ALA A 96 9.61 -0.75 6.53
CA ALA A 96 8.41 -0.94 5.74
C ALA A 96 7.98 -2.41 5.85
N ILE A 97 6.80 -2.65 6.42
CA ILE A 97 6.22 -3.98 6.61
C ILE A 97 5.16 -4.25 5.55
N TYR A 98 5.32 -5.33 4.79
CA TYR A 98 4.46 -5.68 3.65
C TYR A 98 4.60 -7.17 3.28
N VAL A 99 3.86 -7.62 2.27
CA VAL A 99 3.92 -8.99 1.73
C VAL A 99 4.36 -8.93 0.26
N PRO A 100 5.67 -8.95 -0.04
CA PRO A 100 6.16 -8.86 -1.41
C PRO A 100 5.68 -10.03 -2.28
N LEU A 101 5.45 -9.80 -3.58
CA LEU A 101 5.21 -10.91 -4.50
C LEU A 101 6.47 -11.78 -4.65
N ILE A 102 7.63 -11.15 -4.83
CA ILE A 102 8.91 -11.84 -4.83
C ILE A 102 9.34 -12.02 -3.37
N GLN A 103 8.95 -13.15 -2.80
CA GLN A 103 9.30 -13.50 -1.43
C GLN A 103 10.84 -13.63 -1.30
N PRO A 104 11.45 -13.05 -0.25
CA PRO A 104 12.89 -13.13 -0.08
C PRO A 104 13.34 -14.58 0.07
N GLU A 105 14.40 -14.95 -0.63
CA GLU A 105 14.98 -16.28 -0.55
C GLU A 105 15.51 -16.52 0.87
N GLY A 106 14.97 -17.54 1.54
CA GLY A 106 15.54 -18.12 2.74
C GLY A 106 16.15 -19.48 2.43
N PRO A 107 16.86 -20.13 3.38
CA PRO A 107 17.38 -21.48 3.20
C PRO A 107 16.27 -22.54 3.02
N ALA A 108 15.00 -22.18 3.26
CA ALA A 108 13.84 -23.03 3.06
C ALA A 108 13.04 -22.56 1.84
N PHE A 109 12.59 -23.51 1.01
CA PHE A 109 11.83 -23.26 -0.21
C PHE A 109 10.44 -22.62 0.04
N SER A 110 9.88 -22.79 1.25
CA SER A 110 8.59 -22.20 1.64
C SER A 110 8.76 -21.19 2.79
N PRO A 111 8.19 -19.97 2.70
CA PRO A 111 8.19 -19.03 3.82
C PRO A 111 7.55 -19.63 5.07
N ARG A 112 8.22 -19.49 6.21
CA ARG A 112 7.76 -20.01 7.52
C ARG A 112 6.59 -19.20 8.11
N ASN A 113 6.35 -18.01 7.58
CA ASN A 113 5.32 -17.09 8.02
C ASN A 113 4.26 -16.92 6.92
N ASN A 114 3.29 -16.05 7.17
CA ASN A 114 2.27 -15.67 6.20
C ASN A 114 2.80 -14.65 5.16
N GLY A 115 4.05 -14.80 4.71
CA GLY A 115 4.68 -13.96 3.69
C GLY A 115 5.04 -12.53 4.11
N VAL A 116 4.77 -12.13 5.35
CA VAL A 116 5.07 -10.78 5.86
C VAL A 116 6.58 -10.60 6.03
N VAL A 117 7.09 -9.52 5.46
CA VAL A 117 8.50 -9.12 5.50
C VAL A 117 8.60 -7.70 6.05
N ALA A 118 9.65 -7.44 6.81
CA ALA A 118 10.10 -6.10 7.18
C ALA A 118 11.39 -5.79 6.42
N ARG A 119 11.44 -4.65 5.72
CA ARG A 119 12.64 -4.16 5.03
C ARG A 119 12.88 -2.70 5.41
N PRO A 120 14.14 -2.26 5.54
CA PRO A 120 14.44 -0.84 5.73
C PRO A 120 13.84 0.01 4.61
N LEU A 121 13.22 1.14 4.94
CA LEU A 121 12.56 2.01 3.94
C LEU A 121 13.52 2.49 2.84
N ARG A 122 14.82 2.61 3.14
CA ARG A 122 15.86 2.94 2.17
C ARG A 122 15.92 2.00 0.96
N ASP A 123 15.45 0.76 1.08
CA ASP A 123 15.39 -0.19 -0.03
C ASP A 123 14.42 0.31 -1.14
N PHE A 124 13.51 1.23 -0.80
CA PHE A 124 12.55 1.85 -1.70
C PHE A 124 12.91 3.30 -2.04
N ASP A 125 14.14 3.76 -1.77
CA ASP A 125 14.50 5.18 -1.91
C ASP A 125 14.55 5.67 -3.37
N ASN A 126 14.81 4.77 -4.32
CA ASN A 126 15.02 5.12 -5.73
C ASN A 126 13.73 5.61 -6.42
N PRO A 127 13.64 6.90 -6.82
CA PRO A 127 12.50 7.45 -7.55
C PRO A 127 12.31 6.86 -8.95
N ASP A 128 13.34 6.29 -9.57
CA ASP A 128 13.24 5.70 -10.90
C ASP A 128 12.55 4.32 -10.84
N CYS A 129 12.77 3.57 -9.75
CA CYS A 129 12.08 2.31 -9.50
C CYS A 129 10.65 2.54 -8.99
N TYR A 130 10.45 3.54 -8.13
CA TYR A 130 9.16 3.88 -7.53
C TYR A 130 8.80 5.36 -7.78
N PRO A 131 8.44 5.71 -9.02
CA PRO A 131 8.16 7.10 -9.38
C PRO A 131 6.88 7.64 -8.74
N ASN A 132 5.89 6.79 -8.47
CA ASN A 132 4.67 7.20 -7.78
C ASN A 132 4.77 6.88 -6.29
N ILE A 133 4.35 7.83 -5.46
CA ILE A 133 4.40 7.70 -4.01
C ILE A 133 3.21 8.40 -3.34
N ALA A 134 2.65 7.79 -2.30
CA ALA A 134 1.72 8.44 -1.39
C ALA A 134 1.96 7.99 0.05
N LEU A 135 1.90 8.92 1.00
CA LEU A 135 1.97 8.64 2.42
C LEU A 135 0.67 9.11 3.07
N ILE A 136 -0.02 8.18 3.73
CA ILE A 136 -1.35 8.37 4.32
C ILE A 136 -1.24 8.12 5.83
N ALA A 137 -1.67 9.09 6.62
CA ALA A 137 -1.80 8.99 8.07
C ALA A 137 -3.25 8.62 8.43
N LEU A 138 -3.42 7.51 9.13
CA LEU A 138 -4.69 6.97 9.59
C LEU A 138 -4.83 7.15 11.10
N PRO A 139 -6.03 7.50 11.61
CA PRO A 139 -6.26 7.89 13.00
C PRO A 139 -6.35 6.70 13.98
N VAL A 140 -5.38 5.77 13.91
CA VAL A 140 -5.28 4.62 14.79
C VAL A 140 -3.86 4.51 15.34
N ALA A 141 -3.73 4.07 16.59
CA ALA A 141 -2.43 3.92 17.22
C ALA A 141 -1.64 2.79 16.56
N GLN A 142 -0.42 3.09 16.13
CA GLN A 142 0.43 2.17 15.39
C GLN A 142 0.77 0.91 16.18
N SER A 143 0.94 1.00 17.50
CA SER A 143 1.18 -0.17 18.36
C SER A 143 0.06 -1.22 18.27
N ILE A 144 -1.19 -0.78 18.11
CA ILE A 144 -2.34 -1.68 17.96
C ILE A 144 -2.26 -2.41 16.61
N VAL A 145 -2.04 -1.65 15.53
CA VAL A 145 -1.95 -2.21 14.17
C VAL A 145 -0.77 -3.16 14.04
N LEU A 146 0.40 -2.79 14.56
CA LEU A 146 1.60 -3.63 14.55
C LEU A 146 1.38 -4.97 15.28
N ASN A 147 0.66 -4.96 16.40
CA ASN A 147 0.31 -6.19 17.11
C ASN A 147 -0.56 -7.12 16.23
N TYR A 148 -1.52 -6.57 15.48
CA TYR A 148 -2.34 -7.37 14.56
C TYR A 148 -1.58 -7.84 13.32
N VAL A 149 -0.67 -7.04 12.78
CA VAL A 149 0.26 -7.49 11.72
C VAL A 149 1.11 -8.66 12.21
N GLU A 150 1.59 -8.62 13.46
CA GLU A 150 2.38 -9.71 14.03
C GLU A 150 1.54 -10.99 14.22
N LYS A 151 0.26 -10.87 14.58
CA LYS A 151 -0.67 -12.01 14.61
C LYS A 151 -0.93 -12.56 13.20
N PHE A 152 -1.16 -11.70 12.22
CA PHE A 152 -1.32 -12.08 10.82
C PHE A 152 -0.08 -12.78 10.27
N ARG A 153 1.12 -12.33 10.64
CA ARG A 153 2.38 -12.96 10.24
C ARG A 153 2.49 -14.41 10.73
N LYS A 154 1.97 -14.69 11.93
CA LYS A 154 2.04 -16.02 12.58
C LYS A 154 0.89 -16.94 12.21
N SER A 155 -0.24 -16.41 11.76
CA SER A 155 -1.44 -17.20 11.45
C SER A 155 -1.88 -17.04 10.00
N ARG A 156 -2.20 -18.16 9.37
CA ARG A 156 -2.86 -18.20 8.06
C ARG A 156 -4.37 -18.39 8.13
N SER A 157 -4.93 -18.51 9.33
CA SER A 157 -6.35 -18.83 9.53
C SER A 157 -7.29 -17.73 9.01
N THR A 158 -6.86 -16.47 9.11
CA THR A 158 -7.68 -15.32 8.70
C THR A 158 -7.60 -15.10 7.20
N LEU A 159 -6.41 -15.22 6.63
CA LEU A 159 -6.13 -15.11 5.19
C LEU A 159 -4.77 -15.76 4.93
N ASP A 160 -4.69 -16.67 3.95
CA ASP A 160 -3.41 -17.21 3.48
C ASP A 160 -2.80 -16.25 2.46
N ALA A 161 -1.87 -15.39 2.89
CA ALA A 161 -1.26 -14.41 2.01
C ALA A 161 -0.35 -15.06 0.96
N LEU A 162 0.18 -16.26 1.23
CA LEU A 162 1.00 -16.96 0.24
C LEU A 162 0.16 -17.52 -0.90
N GLU A 163 -1.08 -17.93 -0.64
CA GLU A 163 -2.03 -18.25 -1.71
C GLU A 163 -2.20 -17.05 -2.66
N HIS A 164 -2.39 -15.87 -2.09
CA HIS A 164 -2.48 -14.63 -2.87
C HIS A 164 -1.17 -14.35 -3.63
N VAL A 165 0.00 -14.50 -2.99
CA VAL A 165 1.30 -14.31 -3.63
C VAL A 165 1.44 -15.20 -4.87
N VAL A 166 1.16 -16.50 -4.76
CA VAL A 166 1.31 -17.44 -5.88
C VAL A 166 0.37 -17.10 -7.03
N ARG A 167 -0.89 -16.76 -6.74
CA ARG A 167 -1.88 -16.36 -7.77
C ARG A 167 -1.45 -15.09 -8.49
N TRP A 168 -0.99 -14.09 -7.74
CA TRP A 168 -0.52 -12.83 -8.30
C TRP A 168 0.78 -12.98 -9.07
N LEU A 169 1.72 -13.82 -8.63
CA LEU A 169 2.93 -14.14 -9.38
C LEU A 169 2.58 -14.80 -10.72
N ALA A 170 1.69 -15.78 -10.73
CA ALA A 170 1.29 -16.46 -11.95
C ALA A 170 0.61 -15.48 -12.95
N TYR A 171 -0.29 -14.63 -12.47
CA TYR A 171 -0.86 -13.54 -13.29
C TYR A 171 0.21 -12.57 -13.80
N ALA A 172 1.06 -12.06 -12.91
CA ALA A 172 2.05 -11.05 -13.24
C ALA A 172 3.16 -11.58 -14.15
N TRP A 173 3.46 -12.88 -14.12
CA TRP A 173 4.37 -13.52 -15.06
C TRP A 173 3.68 -13.95 -16.36
N GLY A 174 2.34 -13.94 -16.42
CA GLY A 174 1.59 -14.46 -17.56
C GLY A 174 1.67 -15.98 -17.67
N ALA A 175 1.95 -16.66 -16.55
CA ALA A 175 2.01 -18.11 -16.49
C ALA A 175 0.60 -18.71 -16.43
N GLY A 176 0.37 -19.78 -17.20
CA GLY A 176 -0.84 -20.58 -17.09
C GLY A 176 -2.14 -19.91 -17.56
N ASN A 177 -2.07 -18.80 -18.31
CA ASN A 177 -3.24 -18.05 -18.79
C ASN A 177 -4.24 -17.68 -17.67
N ILE A 178 -3.72 -17.36 -16.48
CA ILE A 178 -4.53 -17.03 -15.31
C ILE A 178 -5.22 -15.67 -15.50
N ALA A 179 -6.51 -15.61 -15.17
CA ALA A 179 -7.29 -14.38 -15.19
C ALA A 179 -6.80 -13.37 -14.13
N ASN A 180 -7.30 -12.13 -14.19
CA ASN A 180 -6.98 -11.14 -13.16
C ASN A 180 -7.47 -11.64 -11.77
N PRO A 181 -6.55 -11.83 -10.79
CA PRO A 181 -6.91 -12.40 -9.48
C PRO A 181 -7.99 -11.63 -8.73
N LEU A 182 -8.12 -10.31 -8.98
CA LEU A 182 -9.18 -9.50 -8.37
C LEU A 182 -10.59 -9.94 -8.78
N TYR A 183 -10.78 -10.47 -9.99
CA TYR A 183 -12.08 -11.01 -10.43
C TYR A 183 -12.43 -12.33 -9.76
N GLU A 184 -11.44 -13.03 -9.20
CA GLU A 184 -11.61 -14.30 -8.50
C GLU A 184 -11.65 -14.13 -6.97
N ASN A 185 -11.74 -12.89 -6.51
CA ASN A 185 -11.70 -12.51 -5.11
C ASN A 185 -10.35 -12.69 -4.39
N TYR A 186 -9.24 -12.47 -5.10
CA TYR A 186 -7.88 -12.45 -4.55
C TYR A 186 -7.26 -11.06 -4.69
N GLY A 187 -7.31 -10.30 -3.60
CA GLY A 187 -6.65 -9.01 -3.45
C GLY A 187 -5.14 -9.09 -3.41
N LEU A 188 -4.46 -7.95 -3.50
CA LEU A 188 -3.00 -7.88 -3.41
C LEU A 188 -2.55 -8.19 -1.98
N PRO A 189 -1.59 -9.11 -1.76
CA PRO A 189 -1.27 -9.66 -0.44
C PRO A 189 -1.01 -8.60 0.63
N SER A 190 -0.19 -7.58 0.32
CA SER A 190 0.14 -6.51 1.25
C SER A 190 -1.10 -5.68 1.64
N ALA A 191 -1.97 -5.36 0.68
CA ALA A 191 -3.18 -4.60 0.95
C ALA A 191 -4.19 -5.42 1.78
N CYS A 192 -4.34 -6.72 1.50
CA CYS A 192 -5.15 -7.63 2.31
C CYS A 192 -4.63 -7.76 3.74
N MET A 193 -3.31 -7.84 3.93
CA MET A 193 -2.69 -7.82 5.26
C MET A 193 -3.04 -6.53 6.01
N LEU A 194 -2.85 -5.37 5.37
CA LEU A 194 -3.16 -4.08 5.97
C LEU A 194 -4.65 -4.01 6.35
N GLU A 195 -5.55 -4.30 5.41
CA GLU A 195 -6.99 -4.31 5.67
C GLU A 195 -7.36 -5.23 6.83
N THR A 196 -6.82 -6.45 6.88
CA THR A 196 -7.06 -7.39 7.98
C THR A 196 -6.56 -6.84 9.32
N ALA A 197 -5.38 -6.24 9.36
CA ALA A 197 -4.79 -5.71 10.60
C ALA A 197 -5.52 -4.45 11.09
N PHE A 198 -5.91 -3.56 10.18
CA PHE A 198 -6.67 -2.36 10.50
C PHE A 198 -8.12 -2.70 10.89
N ALA A 199 -8.79 -3.62 10.19
CA ALA A 199 -10.13 -4.09 10.55
C ALA A 199 -10.15 -4.69 11.97
N ALA A 200 -9.13 -5.48 12.33
CA ALA A 200 -8.96 -5.99 13.69
C ALA A 200 -8.67 -4.90 14.73
N ALA A 201 -8.11 -3.76 14.32
CA ALA A 201 -7.97 -2.54 15.12
C ALA A 201 -9.25 -1.67 15.10
N ASN A 202 -10.36 -2.21 14.61
CA ASN A 202 -11.62 -1.51 14.34
C ASN A 202 -11.37 -0.30 13.44
N LEU A 203 -10.79 -0.46 12.26
CA LEU A 203 -10.77 0.59 11.23
C LEU A 203 -10.79 -0.09 9.85
N ASP A 204 -11.85 0.11 9.08
CA ASP A 204 -11.89 -0.37 7.69
C ASP A 204 -11.15 0.64 6.82
N ILE A 205 -10.08 0.21 6.13
CA ILE A 205 -9.29 1.09 5.25
C ILE A 205 -9.69 0.95 3.79
N THR A 206 -10.63 0.05 3.48
CA THR A 206 -11.20 -0.16 2.15
C THR A 206 -12.73 -0.33 2.19
N PRO A 207 -13.47 0.60 2.84
CA PRO A 207 -14.88 0.43 3.17
C PRO A 207 -15.74 -0.07 2.01
N GLY A 208 -16.54 -1.09 2.30
CA GLY A 208 -17.38 -1.76 1.33
C GLY A 208 -16.64 -2.78 0.45
N LEU A 209 -15.41 -3.17 0.80
CA LEU A 209 -14.72 -4.36 0.27
C LEU A 209 -14.75 -5.47 1.29
N GLU A 210 -14.78 -6.71 0.82
CA GLU A 210 -14.35 -7.80 1.66
C GLU A 210 -12.82 -7.74 1.84
N SER A 211 -12.30 -7.97 3.04
CA SER A 211 -10.87 -7.76 3.32
C SER A 211 -9.94 -8.57 2.40
N ARG A 212 -10.39 -9.73 1.92
CA ARG A 212 -9.65 -10.60 1.00
C ARG A 212 -9.47 -10.04 -0.41
N VAL A 213 -10.23 -9.02 -0.81
CA VAL A 213 -10.14 -8.41 -2.14
C VAL A 213 -9.41 -7.07 -2.15
N SER A 214 -8.87 -6.65 -1.01
CA SER A 214 -8.17 -5.37 -0.87
C SER A 214 -6.98 -5.23 -1.82
N CYS A 215 -6.75 -4.01 -2.29
CA CYS A 215 -5.62 -3.65 -3.13
C CYS A 215 -5.20 -2.19 -2.88
N PRO A 216 -3.98 -1.77 -3.31
CA PRO A 216 -3.52 -0.40 -3.17
C PRO A 216 -4.49 0.65 -3.74
N GLU A 217 -5.10 0.41 -4.89
CA GLU A 217 -6.12 1.32 -5.45
C GLU A 217 -7.36 1.43 -4.56
N ALA A 218 -7.80 0.34 -3.92
CA ALA A 218 -8.93 0.38 -3.01
C ALA A 218 -8.63 1.25 -1.78
N ILE A 219 -7.42 1.13 -1.21
CA ILE A 219 -6.95 1.97 -0.09
C ILE A 219 -6.88 3.44 -0.54
N TRP A 220 -6.38 3.69 -1.74
CA TRP A 220 -6.30 5.03 -2.32
C TRP A 220 -7.68 5.68 -2.52
N VAL A 221 -8.61 4.95 -3.13
CA VAL A 221 -9.99 5.41 -3.36
C VAL A 221 -10.67 5.70 -2.02
N ALA A 222 -10.48 4.85 -1.01
CA ALA A 222 -10.96 5.10 0.35
C ALA A 222 -10.39 6.41 0.92
N ALA A 223 -9.07 6.58 0.89
CA ALA A 223 -8.41 7.78 1.39
C ALA A 223 -8.88 9.07 0.69
N ARG A 224 -9.18 8.98 -0.60
CA ARG A 224 -9.59 10.10 -1.45
C ARG A 224 -11.07 10.42 -1.40
N PHE A 225 -11.95 9.45 -1.21
CA PHE A 225 -13.38 9.65 -1.42
C PHE A 225 -14.25 9.15 -0.27
N TRP A 226 -13.69 8.69 0.84
CA TRP A 226 -14.49 8.21 1.99
C TRP A 226 -14.22 9.04 3.26
N GLN A 227 -13.96 10.33 3.10
CA GLN A 227 -13.65 11.22 4.22
C GLN A 227 -14.77 11.30 5.25
N SER A 228 -16.04 11.25 4.84
CA SER A 228 -17.18 11.28 5.76
C SER A 228 -17.20 10.03 6.65
N TYR A 229 -16.90 8.86 6.09
CA TYR A 229 -16.75 7.62 6.85
C TYR A 229 -15.65 7.74 7.92
N PHE A 230 -14.47 8.24 7.55
CA PHE A 230 -13.37 8.40 8.51
C PHE A 230 -13.65 9.46 9.60
N LYS A 231 -14.42 10.51 9.29
CA LYS A 231 -14.86 11.52 10.27
C LYS A 231 -15.84 10.96 11.29
N GLU A 232 -16.78 10.11 10.85
CA GLU A 232 -17.75 9.46 11.74
C GLU A 232 -17.06 8.44 12.66
N PHE A 233 -15.98 7.80 12.18
CA PHE A 233 -15.33 6.70 12.89
C PHE A 233 -14.53 7.14 14.14
N LYS A 234 -14.00 8.37 14.18
CA LYS A 234 -13.37 8.92 15.40
C LYS A 234 -13.60 10.42 15.54
N SER A 235 -13.91 10.82 16.77
CA SER A 235 -14.12 12.19 17.25
C SER A 235 -12.89 13.11 17.07
N GLY A 236 -12.57 13.48 15.82
CA GLY A 236 -11.77 14.67 15.51
C GLY A 236 -10.48 14.49 14.68
N ASN A 237 -9.94 13.27 14.52
CA ASN A 237 -8.71 13.08 13.73
C ASN A 237 -9.04 12.63 12.30
N GLU A 238 -8.91 13.56 11.36
CA GLU A 238 -9.15 13.31 9.95
C GLU A 238 -7.98 12.56 9.31
N LEU A 239 -8.28 11.69 8.34
CA LEU A 239 -7.26 11.09 7.48
C LEU A 239 -6.55 12.20 6.68
N VAL A 240 -5.23 12.25 6.77
CA VAL A 240 -4.38 13.21 6.04
C VAL A 240 -3.38 12.45 5.18
N GLY A 241 -3.09 12.95 3.99
CA GLY A 241 -2.08 12.33 3.15
C GLY A 241 -1.42 13.30 2.19
N ARG A 242 -0.26 12.91 1.66
CA ARG A 242 0.37 13.57 0.52
C ARG A 242 0.68 12.54 -0.55
N TYR A 243 0.71 12.99 -1.80
CA TYR A 243 1.04 12.11 -2.92
C TYR A 243 1.76 12.84 -4.05
N TRP A 244 2.50 12.09 -4.85
CA TRP A 244 3.12 12.51 -6.09
C TRP A 244 3.07 11.38 -7.11
N THR A 245 2.40 11.62 -8.25
CA THR A 245 2.20 10.63 -9.31
C THR A 245 2.68 11.20 -10.66
N PRO A 246 4.00 11.39 -10.85
CA PRO A 246 4.55 11.90 -12.10
C PRO A 246 4.55 10.87 -13.23
N HIS A 247 4.47 9.59 -12.87
CA HIS A 247 4.56 8.47 -13.79
C HIS A 247 3.18 7.88 -14.00
N GLU A 248 2.66 8.05 -15.21
CA GLU A 248 1.32 7.57 -15.56
C GLU A 248 1.39 6.09 -15.90
N TYR A 249 1.59 5.72 -17.17
CA TYR A 249 1.39 4.35 -17.64
C TYR A 249 2.52 3.81 -18.51
N LEU A 250 3.69 4.46 -18.49
CA LEU A 250 4.88 3.95 -19.16
C LEU A 250 5.43 2.73 -18.41
N ILE A 251 6.17 1.89 -19.12
CA ILE A 251 6.95 0.78 -18.55
C ILE A 251 8.41 1.18 -18.74
N ASP A 252 9.09 1.45 -17.64
CA ASP A 252 10.50 1.82 -17.61
C ASP A 252 11.23 0.80 -16.75
N GLU A 253 11.79 -0.23 -17.39
CA GLU A 253 12.60 -1.22 -16.67
C GLU A 253 13.84 -0.52 -16.09
N PRO A 254 14.01 -0.50 -14.75
CA PRO A 254 15.18 0.13 -14.16
C PRO A 254 16.43 -0.58 -14.67
N LYS A 255 17.43 0.19 -15.09
CA LYS A 255 18.71 -0.36 -15.59
C LYS A 255 19.29 -1.27 -14.50
N ARG A 256 19.28 -2.59 -14.71
CA ARG A 256 20.06 -3.51 -13.87
C ARG A 256 21.52 -3.09 -13.99
N ASN A 257 22.09 -2.60 -12.90
CA ASN A 257 23.54 -2.57 -12.79
C ASN A 257 23.99 -4.03 -12.82
N MET A 258 24.45 -4.50 -13.99
CA MET A 258 25.18 -5.75 -14.12
C MET A 258 26.50 -5.59 -13.36
N GLN A 259 26.47 -5.81 -12.06
CA GLN A 259 27.64 -6.27 -11.31
C GLN A 259 27.47 -7.77 -11.16
N GLY A 260 28.48 -8.49 -11.64
CA GLY A 260 28.43 -9.90 -12.06
C GLY A 260 28.41 -10.94 -10.95
#